data_AF-A0A7J8HAM8-F1
#
_entry.id   AF-A0A7J8HAM8-F1
#
_cell.length_a   1.000
_cell.length_b   1.000
_cell.length_c   1.000
_cell.angle_alpha   90.00
_cell.angle_beta   90.00
_cell.angle_gamma   90.00
#
_symmetry.space_group_name_H-M   'P 1'
#
loop_
_entity.id
_entity.type
_entity.pdbx_description
1 polymer ?
#
loop_
_entity_poly.entity_id
_entity_poly.type
_entity_poly.pdbx_seq_one_letter_code
_entity_poly.pdbx_strand_id
1 'polypeptide(L)'
;MTVTNDHQHMLTNYITDLFQVLLTGNGSTKVQVLKLLLNLSGNPAMTEELLGAQVDSPFLSLYDGHVAKEILLRVLTLFQNINNCLKKESHLAIQPTFTKGSLFFLLYGEECAQKMRALVNHHDVDVKEKATIIPKF
;
A
#
# COMPACT_ATOMS: atom_id res chain seq x y z
N MET A 1 -9.08 17.46 0.58
CA MET A 1 -8.94 16.97 1.97
C MET A 1 -7.59 17.46 2.48
N THR A 2 -7.53 17.94 3.72
CA THR A 2 -6.33 18.50 4.33
C THR A 2 -5.63 17.40 5.12
N VAL A 3 -4.32 17.25 4.96
CA VAL A 3 -3.51 16.32 5.75
C VAL A 3 -3.14 17.02 7.07
N THR A 4 -3.39 16.36 8.21
CA THR A 4 -2.97 16.84 9.55
C THR A 4 -2.24 15.75 10.31
N ASN A 5 -1.33 16.16 11.19
CA ASN A 5 -0.55 15.29 12.06
C ASN A 5 -1.14 15.15 13.48
N ASP A 6 -2.16 15.95 13.82
CA ASP A 6 -2.65 16.10 15.21
C ASP A 6 -3.24 14.80 15.81
N HIS A 7 -3.64 13.85 14.95
CA HIS A 7 -4.33 12.62 15.36
C HIS A 7 -3.60 11.33 14.94
N GLN A 8 -2.35 11.43 14.47
CA GLN A 8 -1.61 10.28 13.94
C GLN A 8 -1.41 9.18 14.98
N HIS A 9 -1.02 9.56 16.20
CA HIS A 9 -0.80 8.63 17.31
C HIS A 9 -2.04 7.80 17.66
N MET A 10 -3.25 8.33 17.42
CA MET A 10 -4.49 7.59 17.65
C MET A 10 -4.72 6.49 16.60
N LEU A 11 -4.20 6.66 15.39
CA LEU A 11 -4.42 5.76 14.25
C LEU A 11 -3.32 4.72 14.09
N THR A 12 -2.09 5.01 14.52
CA THR A 12 -0.95 4.09 14.43
C THR A 12 -1.27 2.70 14.98
N ASN A 13 -1.92 2.63 16.15
CA ASN A 13 -2.27 1.35 16.79
C ASN A 13 -3.31 0.51 16.03
N TYR A 14 -4.04 1.11 15.07
CA TYR A 14 -5.10 0.44 14.32
C TYR A 14 -4.70 0.11 12.87
N ILE A 15 -3.50 0.47 12.42
CA ILE A 15 -3.11 0.25 11.02
C ILE A 15 -3.15 -1.25 10.66
N THR A 16 -2.63 -2.12 11.53
CA THR A 16 -2.71 -3.57 11.33
C THR A 16 -4.17 -4.05 11.28
N ASP A 17 -5.04 -3.56 12.16
CA ASP A 17 -6.47 -3.91 12.15
C ASP A 17 -7.16 -3.46 10.85
N LEU A 18 -6.79 -2.29 10.32
CA LEU A 18 -7.29 -1.83 9.02
C LEU A 18 -6.91 -2.78 7.90
N PHE A 19 -5.67 -3.30 7.88
CA PHE A 19 -5.30 -4.32 6.90
C PHE A 19 -6.09 -5.62 7.10
N GLN A 20 -6.36 -6.04 8.34
CA GLN A 20 -7.20 -7.21 8.59
C GLN A 20 -8.64 -7.03 8.09
N VAL A 21 -9.25 -5.87 8.32
CA VAL A 21 -10.57 -5.53 7.77
C VAL A 21 -10.53 -5.45 6.24
N LEU A 22 -9.43 -4.94 5.66
CA LEU A 22 -9.23 -4.93 4.21
C LEU A 22 -9.24 -6.35 3.64
N LEU A 23 -8.58 -7.32 4.28
CA LEU A 23 -8.50 -8.70 3.79
C LEU A 23 -9.84 -9.43 3.91
N THR A 24 -10.50 -9.29 5.06
CA THR A 24 -11.73 -10.04 5.40
C THR A 24 -13.01 -9.40 4.86
N GLY A 25 -13.01 -8.09 4.59
CA GLY A 25 -14.19 -7.35 4.17
C GLY A 25 -14.69 -7.68 2.75
N ASN A 26 -15.96 -7.37 2.45
CA ASN A 26 -16.46 -7.45 1.08
C ASN A 26 -15.92 -6.31 0.20
N GLY A 27 -16.28 -6.27 -1.09
CA GLY A 27 -15.81 -5.24 -2.02
C GLY A 27 -16.07 -3.80 -1.57
N SER A 28 -17.25 -3.52 -1.01
CA SER A 28 -17.58 -2.19 -0.46
C SER A 28 -16.70 -1.83 0.74
N THR A 29 -16.52 -2.77 1.67
CA THR A 29 -15.67 -2.59 2.85
C THR A 29 -14.23 -2.33 2.45
N LYS A 30 -13.69 -3.12 1.50
CA LYS A 30 -12.37 -2.92 0.90
C LYS A 30 -12.20 -1.51 0.35
N VAL A 31 -13.17 -1.00 -0.39
CA VAL A 31 -13.14 0.37 -0.94
C VAL A 31 -13.08 1.42 0.18
N GLN A 32 -13.87 1.29 1.24
CA GLN A 32 -13.86 2.28 2.34
C GLN A 32 -12.56 2.24 3.13
N VAL A 33 -12.03 1.05 3.44
CA VAL A 33 -10.74 0.91 4.12
C VAL A 33 -9.61 1.46 3.26
N LEU A 34 -9.61 1.19 1.95
CA LEU A 34 -8.60 1.73 1.04
C LEU A 34 -8.65 3.26 0.95
N LYS A 35 -9.83 3.90 1.06
CA LYS A 35 -9.90 5.37 1.14
C LYS A 35 -9.14 5.89 2.37
N LEU A 36 -9.29 5.23 3.51
CA LEU A 36 -8.57 5.61 4.73
C LEU A 36 -7.05 5.39 4.57
N LEU A 37 -6.63 4.22 4.11
CA LEU A 37 -5.21 3.90 3.86
C LEU A 37 -4.57 4.83 2.82
N LEU A 38 -5.33 5.26 1.80
CA LEU A 38 -4.86 6.23 0.81
C LEU A 38 -4.63 7.62 1.42
N ASN A 39 -5.50 8.05 2.33
CA ASN A 39 -5.30 9.30 3.06
C ASN A 39 -4.05 9.23 3.96
N LEU A 40 -3.84 8.10 4.64
CA LEU A 40 -2.66 7.88 5.48
C LEU A 40 -1.38 7.88 4.66
N SER A 41 -1.33 7.11 3.57
CA SER A 41 -0.12 7.00 2.73
C SER A 41 0.27 8.29 2.01
N GLY A 42 -0.66 9.22 1.84
CA GLY A 42 -0.35 10.56 1.34
C GLY A 42 0.37 11.45 2.35
N ASN A 43 0.49 11.03 3.61
CA ASN A 43 1.16 11.76 4.68
C ASN A 43 2.55 11.14 4.95
N PRO A 44 3.66 11.86 4.69
CA PRO A 44 5.01 11.35 4.91
C PRO A 44 5.24 10.83 6.34
N ALA A 45 4.70 11.53 7.35
CA ALA A 45 4.80 11.14 8.76
C ALA A 45 4.06 9.84 9.12
N MET A 46 3.21 9.30 8.24
CA MET A 46 2.57 7.98 8.42
C MET A 46 3.27 6.85 7.65
N THR A 47 4.26 7.17 6.81
CA THR A 47 4.84 6.19 5.88
C THR A 47 5.57 5.08 6.61
N GLU A 48 6.35 5.42 7.64
CA GLU A 48 7.07 4.43 8.45
C GLU A 48 6.11 3.51 9.21
N GLU A 49 5.05 4.08 9.81
CA GLU A 49 4.02 3.32 10.53
C GLU A 49 3.25 2.36 9.60
N LEU A 50 2.92 2.80 8.38
CA LEU A 50 2.32 1.93 7.37
C LEU A 50 3.25 0.79 6.97
N LEU A 51 4.53 1.09 6.75
CA LEU A 51 5.53 0.10 6.35
C LEU A 51 5.83 -0.91 7.45
N GLY A 52 5.79 -0.50 8.73
CA GLY A 52 6.01 -1.34 9.90
C GLY A 52 4.82 -2.19 10.32
N ALA A 53 3.61 -1.86 9.87
CA ALA A 53 2.40 -2.59 10.21
C ALA A 53 2.49 -4.07 9.80
N GLN A 54 2.05 -4.97 10.69
CA GLN A 54 1.92 -6.40 10.38
C GLN A 54 0.77 -6.62 9.41
N VAL A 55 1.03 -7.34 8.32
CA VAL A 55 0.08 -7.61 7.25
C VAL A 55 0.26 -9.04 6.77
N ASP A 56 -0.83 -9.80 6.69
CA ASP A 56 -0.78 -11.18 6.20
C ASP A 56 -0.52 -11.22 4.69
N SER A 57 0.17 -12.28 4.22
CA SER A 57 0.50 -12.47 2.81
C SER A 57 -0.68 -12.43 1.83
N PRO A 58 -1.93 -12.82 2.17
CA PRO A 58 -3.08 -12.66 1.28
C PRO A 58 -3.32 -11.22 0.81
N PHE A 59 -2.72 -10.21 1.45
CA PHE A 59 -2.70 -8.85 0.93
C PHE A 59 -2.23 -8.75 -0.52
N LEU A 60 -1.24 -9.55 -0.91
CA LEU A 60 -0.74 -9.54 -2.29
C LEU A 60 -1.76 -10.06 -3.31
N SER A 61 -2.84 -10.73 -2.87
CA SER A 61 -3.94 -11.13 -3.75
C SER A 61 -4.74 -9.92 -4.27
N LEU A 62 -4.64 -8.76 -3.61
CA LEU A 62 -5.29 -7.52 -4.07
C LEU A 62 -4.65 -6.95 -5.35
N TYR A 63 -3.43 -7.38 -5.68
CA TYR A 63 -2.72 -7.03 -6.91
C TYR A 63 -2.95 -8.05 -8.03
N ASP A 64 -3.90 -8.96 -7.89
CA ASP A 64 -4.27 -9.87 -8.96
C ASP A 64 -5.07 -9.14 -10.05
N GLY A 65 -4.80 -9.45 -11.33
CA GLY A 65 -5.48 -8.82 -12.46
C GLY A 65 -6.98 -9.12 -12.55
N HIS A 66 -7.50 -10.09 -11.79
CA HIS A 66 -8.93 -10.39 -11.74
C HIS A 66 -9.68 -9.61 -10.64
N VAL A 67 -8.96 -8.87 -9.79
CA VAL A 67 -9.57 -8.01 -8.78
C VAL A 67 -10.33 -6.87 -9.45
N ALA A 68 -11.46 -6.47 -8.87
CA ALA A 68 -12.24 -5.34 -9.37
C ALA A 68 -11.35 -4.10 -9.59
N LYS A 69 -11.43 -3.51 -10.79
CA LYS A 69 -10.58 -2.38 -11.23
C LYS A 69 -10.44 -1.29 -10.16
N GLU A 70 -11.55 -0.89 -9.53
CA GLU A 70 -11.52 0.16 -8.51
C GLU A 70 -10.62 -0.20 -7.32
N ILE A 71 -10.67 -1.43 -6.83
CA ILE A 71 -9.83 -1.91 -5.73
C ILE A 71 -8.37 -1.96 -6.18
N LEU A 72 -8.12 -2.50 -7.38
CA LEU A 72 -6.79 -2.63 -7.95
C LEU A 72 -6.09 -1.28 -8.12
N LEU A 73 -6.78 -0.28 -8.69
CA LEU A 73 -6.25 1.08 -8.82
C LEU A 73 -5.95 1.73 -7.47
N ARG A 74 -6.77 1.46 -6.44
CA ARG A 74 -6.56 1.98 -5.09
C ARG A 74 -5.33 1.36 -4.42
N VAL A 75 -5.11 0.04 -4.52
CA VAL A 75 -3.91 -0.60 -3.95
C VAL A 75 -2.62 -0.23 -4.69
N LEU A 76 -2.69 -0.01 -6.01
CA LEU A 76 -1.57 0.53 -6.77
C LEU A 76 -1.26 1.98 -6.35
N THR A 77 -2.30 2.80 -6.13
CA THR A 77 -2.12 4.18 -5.65
C THR A 77 -1.57 4.22 -4.22
N LEU A 78 -1.96 3.29 -3.36
CA LEU A 78 -1.40 3.14 -2.01
C LEU A 78 0.11 2.92 -2.08
N PHE A 79 0.56 1.97 -2.91
CA PHE A 79 1.98 1.69 -3.08
C PHE A 79 2.74 2.87 -3.72
N GLN A 80 2.12 3.55 -4.68
CA GLN A 80 2.69 4.74 -5.29
C GLN A 80 2.88 5.88 -4.28
N ASN A 81 1.90 6.12 -3.41
CA ASN A 81 1.97 7.14 -2.37
C ASN A 81 3.13 6.86 -1.40
N ILE A 82 3.25 5.62 -0.92
CA ILE A 82 4.35 5.17 -0.04
C ILE A 82 5.71 5.43 -0.69
N ASN A 83 5.91 5.01 -1.95
CA ASN A 83 7.17 5.24 -2.66
C ASN A 83 7.47 6.73 -2.87
N ASN A 84 6.45 7.55 -3.14
CA ASN A 84 6.62 8.99 -3.31
C ASN A 84 7.05 9.67 -2.00
N CYS A 85 6.52 9.24 -0.85
CA CYS A 85 6.94 9.74 0.46
C CYS A 85 8.40 9.35 0.76
N LEU A 86 8.78 8.09 0.53
CA LEU A 86 10.16 7.63 0.70
C LEU A 86 11.18 8.41 -0.14
N LYS A 87 10.83 8.73 -1.40
CA LYS A 87 11.68 9.52 -2.30
C LYS A 87 11.89 10.96 -1.82
N LYS A 88 10.86 11.58 -1.22
CA LYS A 88 10.91 12.99 -0.78
C LYS A 88 11.80 13.19 0.44
N GLU A 89 11.84 12.22 1.34
CA GLU A 89 12.45 12.41 2.65
C GLU A 89 13.91 11.90 2.74
N SER A 90 14.48 11.34 1.66
CA SER A 90 15.83 10.74 1.69
C SER A 90 16.02 9.70 2.81
N HIS A 91 14.92 9.09 3.29
CA HIS A 91 14.84 8.24 4.49
C HIS A 91 15.63 6.92 4.42
N LEU A 92 16.37 6.67 3.35
CA LEU A 92 17.22 5.47 3.26
C LEU A 92 18.48 5.56 4.14
N ALA A 93 18.75 6.71 4.78
CA ALA A 93 19.93 6.92 5.61
C ALA A 93 19.83 6.30 7.03
N ILE A 94 18.62 5.99 7.51
CA ILE A 94 18.38 5.25 8.74
C ILE A 94 17.31 4.23 8.40
N GLN A 95 17.68 3.01 8.01
CA GLN A 95 16.68 1.98 7.75
C GLN A 95 16.04 1.57 9.09
N PRO A 96 14.72 1.79 9.28
CA PRO A 96 14.01 1.10 10.34
C PRO A 96 14.20 -0.39 10.12
N THR A 97 14.51 -1.13 11.18
CA THR A 97 14.57 -2.59 11.12
C THR A 97 13.13 -3.11 11.10
N PHE A 98 12.48 -3.01 9.93
CA PHE A 98 11.16 -3.58 9.72
C PHE A 98 11.20 -5.09 10.04
N THR A 99 10.17 -5.57 10.73
CA THR A 99 10.09 -6.98 11.11
C THR A 99 9.53 -7.82 9.96
N LYS A 100 9.85 -9.12 9.95
CA LYS A 100 9.25 -10.06 9.01
C LYS A 100 7.73 -10.07 9.19
N GLY A 101 6.99 -10.04 8.08
CA GLY A 101 5.51 -9.93 8.10
C GLY A 101 4.99 -8.49 8.05
N SER A 102 5.89 -7.50 8.06
CA SER A 102 5.51 -6.11 7.84
C SER A 102 5.11 -5.85 6.38
N LEU A 103 4.31 -4.80 6.16
CA LEU A 103 3.94 -4.34 4.82
C LEU A 103 5.17 -4.08 3.94
N PHE A 104 6.27 -3.59 4.52
CA PHE A 104 7.54 -3.42 3.81
C PHE A 104 8.00 -4.73 3.14
N PHE A 105 8.06 -5.85 3.88
CA PHE A 105 8.50 -7.13 3.31
C PHE A 105 7.57 -7.65 2.21
N LEU A 106 6.27 -7.34 2.29
CA LEU A 106 5.33 -7.70 1.24
C LEU A 106 5.54 -6.85 -0.02
N LEU A 107 5.57 -5.52 0.12
CA LEU A 107 5.62 -4.60 -1.02
C LEU A 107 6.97 -4.64 -1.77
N TYR A 108 8.07 -4.86 -1.03
CA TYR A 108 9.43 -4.88 -1.57
C TYR A 108 9.97 -6.31 -1.77
N GLY A 109 9.10 -7.32 -1.65
CA GLY A 109 9.44 -8.73 -1.90
C GLY A 109 9.21 -9.17 -3.34
N GLU A 110 9.80 -10.31 -3.72
CA GLU A 110 9.72 -10.88 -5.08
C GLU A 110 8.28 -11.20 -5.54
N GLU A 111 7.41 -11.64 -4.62
CA GLU A 111 6.00 -11.94 -4.98
C GLU A 111 5.26 -10.68 -5.43
N CYS A 112 5.46 -9.54 -4.76
CA CYS A 112 4.91 -8.26 -5.20
C CYS A 112 5.49 -7.85 -6.56
N ALA A 113 6.80 -8.02 -6.77
CA ALA A 113 7.42 -7.74 -8.05
C ALA A 113 6.83 -8.60 -9.19
N GLN A 114 6.50 -9.86 -8.93
CA GLN A 114 5.79 -10.74 -9.89
C GLN A 114 4.38 -10.24 -10.19
N LYS A 115 3.61 -9.86 -9.17
CA LYS A 115 2.28 -9.27 -9.34
C LYS A 115 2.36 -7.97 -10.17
N MET A 116 3.30 -7.08 -9.88
CA MET A 116 3.52 -5.86 -10.67
C MET A 116 3.84 -6.17 -12.13
N ARG A 117 4.73 -7.13 -12.41
CA ARG A 117 5.07 -7.56 -13.77
C ARG A 117 3.85 -8.10 -14.54
N ALA A 118 2.97 -8.84 -13.87
CA ALA A 118 1.72 -9.31 -14.46
C ALA A 118 0.78 -8.14 -14.81
N LEU A 119 0.66 -7.16 -13.91
CA LEU A 119 -0.22 -5.99 -14.09
C LEU A 119 0.22 -5.04 -15.22
N VAL A 120 1.51 -5.01 -15.58
CA VAL A 120 1.98 -4.26 -16.76
C VAL A 120 1.34 -4.77 -18.07
N ASN A 121 0.86 -6.02 -18.08
CA ASN A 121 0.17 -6.61 -19.23
C ASN A 121 -1.37 -6.61 -19.09
N HIS A 122 -1.91 -5.93 -18.08
CA HIS A 122 -3.35 -5.91 -17.79
C HIS A 122 -4.18 -5.30 -18.93
N HIS A 123 -5.41 -5.74 -19.16
CA HIS A 123 -6.23 -5.24 -20.28
C HIS A 123 -6.60 -3.75 -20.13
N ASP A 124 -6.87 -3.31 -18.90
CA ASP A 124 -7.19 -1.92 -18.56
C ASP A 124 -5.96 -0.99 -18.60
N VAL A 125 -6.11 0.15 -19.29
CA VAL A 125 -5.02 1.12 -19.52
C VAL A 125 -4.58 1.81 -18.22
N ASP A 126 -5.51 2.20 -17.35
CA ASP A 126 -5.19 2.93 -16.11
C ASP A 126 -4.37 2.04 -15.15
N VAL A 127 -4.69 0.74 -15.13
CA VAL A 127 -3.96 -0.25 -14.34
C VAL A 127 -2.53 -0.42 -14.87
N LYS A 128 -2.36 -0.56 -16.19
CA LYS A 128 -1.03 -0.67 -16.82
C LYS A 128 -0.16 0.54 -16.52
N GLU A 129 -0.72 1.74 -16.68
CA GLU A 129 0.00 2.99 -16.46
C GLU A 129 0.50 3.07 -15.00
N LYS A 130 -0.38 2.80 -14.03
CA LYS A 130 0.01 2.79 -12.61
C LYS A 130 1.05 1.73 -12.28
N ALA A 131 0.92 0.52 -12.80
CA ALA A 131 1.89 -0.56 -12.56
C ALA A 131 3.29 -0.24 -13.11
N THR A 132 3.37 0.56 -14.19
CA THR A 132 4.64 0.94 -14.83
C THR A 132 5.38 2.04 -14.06
N ILE A 133 4.66 2.89 -13.34
CA ILE A 133 5.23 4.02 -12.59
C ILE A 133 5.89 3.59 -11.27
N ILE A 134 5.48 2.45 -10.72
CA ILE A 134 6.07 1.90 -9.49
C ILE A 134 7.48 1.38 -9.82
N PRO A 135 8.53 1.81 -9.09
CA PRO A 135 9.91 1.42 -9.40
C PRO A 135 10.06 -0.11 -9.43
N LYS A 136 10.74 -0.62 -10.45
CA LYS A 136 11.20 -2.00 -10.49
C LYS A 136 12.36 -2.12 -9.51
N PHE A 137 12.25 -3.00 -8.52
CA PHE A 137 13.37 -3.40 -7.67
C PHE A 137 14.31 -4.32 -8.45
#